data_AF-A0A7X2M6B6-F1
#
_entry.id   AF-A0A7X2M6B6-F1
#
_cell.length_a   1.000
_cell.length_b   1.000
_cell.length_c   1.000
_cell.angle_alpha   90.00
_cell.angle_beta   90.00
_cell.angle_gamma   90.00
#
_symmetry.space_group_name_H-M   'P 1'
#
loop_
_entity.id
_entity.type
_entity.pdbx_description
1 polymer ?
#
loop_
_entity_poly.entity_id
_entity_poly.type
_entity_poly.pdbx_seq_one_letter_code
_entity_poly.pdbx_strand_id
1 'polypeptide(L)'
;MDAWLSFLAFDEPERIMDLIERFPEFRGLYEDVYEMCRNIEGVMNMYSKELAELDRNTVQYMIEEQEKVIKEQKEQLDKKDSLLIRQAEEIASLKKRLERLSEKK
;
A
#
# COMPACT_ATOMS: atom_id res chain seq x y z
N MET A 1 46.69 17.63 12.13
CA MET A 1 45.24 17.47 12.35
C MET A 1 45.08 16.58 13.55
N ASP A 2 44.20 16.93 14.47
CA ASP A 2 43.92 16.13 15.67
C ASP A 2 43.37 14.76 15.24
N ALA A 3 43.94 13.66 15.74
CA ALA A 3 43.57 12.31 15.30
C ALA A 3 42.08 12.02 15.52
N TRP A 4 41.51 12.60 16.58
CA TRP A 4 40.08 12.59 16.88
C TRP A 4 39.22 13.31 15.85
N LEU A 5 39.68 14.44 15.32
CA LEU A 5 38.97 15.16 14.26
C LEU A 5 38.99 14.35 12.96
N SER A 6 40.09 13.67 12.66
CA SER A 6 40.16 12.76 11.51
C SER A 6 39.24 11.54 11.69
N PHE A 7 39.20 10.96 12.89
CA PHE A 7 38.33 9.83 13.23
C PHE A 7 36.84 10.15 13.05
N LEU A 8 36.41 11.36 13.42
CA LEU A 8 35.01 11.78 13.33
C LEU A 8 34.60 12.36 11.97
N ALA A 9 35.57 12.75 11.13
CA ALA A 9 35.29 13.46 9.88
C ALA A 9 35.42 12.60 8.61
N PHE A 10 36.10 11.44 8.69
CA PHE A 10 36.39 10.60 7.53
C PHE A 10 35.94 9.17 7.79
N ASP A 11 35.20 8.62 6.83
CA ASP A 11 34.68 7.23 6.84
C ASP A 11 35.26 6.40 5.68
N GLU A 12 36.21 6.95 4.90
CA GLU A 12 36.83 6.20 3.80
C GLU A 12 37.74 5.07 4.34
N PRO A 13 37.60 3.83 3.85
CA PRO A 13 38.36 2.68 4.36
C PRO A 13 39.88 2.89 4.37
N GLU A 14 40.43 3.52 3.33
CA GLU A 14 41.86 3.79 3.21
C GLU A 14 42.33 4.77 4.31
N ARG A 15 41.53 5.79 4.63
CA ARG A 15 41.85 6.77 5.66
C ARG A 15 41.72 6.20 7.06
N ILE A 16 40.73 5.34 7.27
CA ILE A 16 40.55 4.62 8.54
C ILE A 16 41.71 3.66 8.78
N MET A 17 42.16 2.94 7.74
CA MET A 17 43.34 2.07 7.83
C MET A 17 44.60 2.86 8.16
N ASP A 18 44.86 3.97 7.46
CA ASP A 18 45.98 4.86 7.74
C ASP A 18 45.92 5.44 9.17
N LEU A 19 44.72 5.73 9.67
CA LEU A 19 44.51 6.25 11.03
C LEU A 19 44.78 5.18 12.08
N ILE A 20 44.28 3.96 11.90
CA ILE A 20 44.47 2.82 12.81
C ILE A 20 45.93 2.36 12.83
N GLU A 21 46.64 2.42 11.70
CA GLU A 21 48.08 2.11 11.65
C GLU A 21 48.93 3.13 12.42
N ARG A 22 48.56 4.41 12.36
CA ARG A 22 49.30 5.49 13.04
C ARG A 22 48.89 5.64 14.51
N PHE A 23 47.65 5.30 14.85
CA PHE A 23 47.06 5.40 16.18
C PHE A 23 46.21 4.14 16.49
N PRO A 24 46.84 3.03 16.91
CA PRO A 24 46.18 1.75 17.13
C PRO A 24 45.05 1.77 18.17
N GLU A 25 45.07 2.75 19.08
CA GLU A 25 44.04 2.97 20.11
C GLU A 25 42.64 3.19 19.52
N PHE A 26 42.54 3.68 18.28
CA PHE A 26 41.25 3.91 17.61
C PHE A 26 40.61 2.63 17.05
N ARG A 27 41.34 1.51 16.98
CA ARG A 27 40.82 0.25 16.42
C ARG A 27 39.56 -0.22 17.15
N GLY A 28 39.61 -0.28 18.48
CA GLY A 28 38.46 -0.72 19.28
C GLY A 28 37.26 0.22 19.16
N LEU A 29 37.53 1.54 19.15
CA LEU A 29 36.48 2.55 18.98
C LEU A 29 35.81 2.46 17.61
N TYR A 30 36.58 2.19 16.55
CA TYR A 30 36.03 1.99 15.21
C TYR A 30 35.18 0.72 15.12
N GLU A 31 35.64 -0.36 15.74
CA GLU A 31 34.91 -1.63 15.81
C GLU A 31 33.56 -1.45 16.51
N ASP A 32 33.52 -0.77 17.66
CA ASP A 32 32.30 -0.46 18.40
C ASP A 32 31.30 0.36 17.56
N VAL A 33 31.78 1.41 16.89
CA VAL A 33 30.95 2.27 16.02
C VAL A 33 30.45 1.49 14.80
N TYR A 34 31.30 0.67 14.19
CA TYR A 34 30.94 -0.16 13.03
C TYR A 34 29.86 -1.20 13.38
N GLU A 35 29.96 -1.85 14.55
CA GLU A 35 28.91 -2.76 15.03
C GLU A 35 27.59 -2.03 15.29
N MET A 36 27.64 -0.83 15.87
CA MET A 36 26.44 -0.01 16.06
C MET A 36 25.79 0.36 14.71
N CYS A 37 26.58 0.78 13.72
CA CYS A 37 26.09 1.07 12.37
C CYS A 37 25.45 -0.15 11.72
N ARG A 38 26.09 -1.32 11.77
CA ARG A 38 25.52 -2.57 11.24
C ARG A 38 24.19 -2.95 11.89
N ASN A 39 24.07 -2.76 13.21
CA ASN A 39 22.82 -3.02 13.91
C ASN A 39 21.70 -2.07 13.45
N ILE A 40 22.01 -0.78 13.27
CA ILE A 40 21.04 0.22 12.77
C ILE A 40 20.63 -0.11 11.32
N GLU A 41 21.58 -0.46 10.45
CA GLU A 41 21.28 -0.89 9.08
C GLU A 41 20.39 -2.14 9.05
N GLY A 42 20.66 -3.11 9.93
CA GLY A 42 19.83 -4.29 10.09
C GLY A 42 18.39 -3.95 10.47
N VAL A 43 18.22 -3.06 11.44
CA VAL A 43 16.90 -2.55 11.87
C VAL A 43 16.21 -1.77 10.76
N MET A 44 16.93 -0.89 10.05
CA MET A 44 16.39 -0.09 8.94
C MET A 44 15.94 -0.98 7.77
N ASN A 45 16.68 -2.05 7.49
CA ASN A 45 16.35 -3.02 6.45
C ASN A 45 15.10 -3.85 6.81
N MET A 46 14.95 -4.26 8.08
CA MET A 46 13.70 -4.87 8.55
C MET A 46 12.55 -3.89 8.32
N TYR A 47 12.61 -2.69 8.91
CA TYR A 47 11.53 -1.70 8.79
C TYR A 47 11.13 -1.41 7.33
N SER A 48 12.11 -1.35 6.42
CA SER A 48 11.86 -1.15 4.99
C SER A 48 11.07 -2.31 4.37
N LYS A 49 11.37 -3.56 4.75
CA LYS A 49 10.61 -4.74 4.30
C LYS A 49 9.21 -4.76 4.88
N GLU A 50 9.07 -4.54 6.19
CA GLU A 50 7.74 -4.52 6.81
C GLU A 50 6.87 -3.39 6.26
N LEU A 51 7.45 -2.22 5.96
CA LEU A 51 6.73 -1.11 5.34
C LEU A 51 6.25 -1.46 3.92
N ALA A 52 7.10 -2.12 3.13
CA ALA A 52 6.73 -2.57 1.79
C ALA A 52 5.62 -3.65 1.82
N GLU A 53 5.65 -4.54 2.81
CA GLU A 53 4.60 -5.53 3.02
C GLU A 53 3.28 -4.89 3.48
N LEU A 54 3.35 -3.92 4.38
CA LEU A 54 2.20 -3.14 4.83
C LEU A 54 1.55 -2.37 3.67
N ASP A 55 2.35 -1.74 2.80
CA ASP A 55 1.86 -1.04 1.62
C ASP A 55 1.12 -2.00 0.68
N ARG A 56 1.71 -3.17 0.37
CA ARG A 56 1.05 -4.22 -0.43
C ARG A 56 -0.26 -4.68 0.17
N ASN A 57 -0.28 -4.94 1.48
CA ASN A 57 -1.47 -5.40 2.18
C ASN A 57 -2.56 -4.31 2.19
N THR A 58 -2.17 -3.04 2.33
CA THR A 58 -3.10 -1.90 2.30
C THR A 58 -3.73 -1.75 0.93
N VAL A 59 -2.94 -1.81 -0.14
CA VAL A 59 -3.45 -1.76 -1.52
C VAL A 59 -4.39 -2.93 -1.79
N GLN A 60 -4.02 -4.15 -1.37
CA GLN A 60 -4.87 -5.33 -1.53
C GLN A 60 -6.20 -5.17 -0.80
N TYR A 61 -6.17 -4.72 0.45
CA TYR A 61 -7.38 -4.46 1.24
C TYR A 61 -8.29 -3.41 0.57
N MET A 62 -7.71 -2.32 0.07
CA MET A 62 -8.46 -1.28 -0.64
C MET A 62 -9.12 -1.81 -1.93
N ILE A 63 -8.44 -2.68 -2.67
CA ILE A 63 -9.00 -3.33 -3.86
C ILE A 63 -10.19 -4.22 -3.47
N GLU A 64 -10.04 -5.06 -2.45
CA GLU A 64 -11.11 -5.95 -1.97
C GLU A 64 -12.35 -5.18 -1.50
N GLU A 65 -12.15 -4.05 -0.81
CA GLU A 65 -13.24 -3.18 -0.37
C GLU A 65 -13.96 -2.54 -1.58
N GLN A 66 -13.21 -2.05 -2.57
CA GLN A 66 -13.78 -1.51 -3.80
C GLN A 66 -14.54 -2.56 -4.60
N GLU A 67 -14.01 -3.78 -4.73
CA GLU A 67 -14.68 -4.90 -5.40
C GLU A 67 -16.01 -5.25 -4.71
N LYS A 68 -16.03 -5.23 -3.37
CA LYS A 68 -17.27 -5.45 -2.60
C LYS A 68 -18.31 -4.37 -2.90
N VAL A 69 -17.92 -3.09 -2.90
CA VAL A 69 -18.82 -1.98 -3.22
C VAL A 69 -19.36 -2.10 -4.65
N ILE A 70 -18.50 -2.42 -5.62
CA ILE A 70 -18.91 -2.63 -7.02
C ILE A 70 -19.93 -3.77 -7.12
N LYS A 71 -19.69 -4.88 -6.42
CA LYS A 71 -20.62 -6.01 -6.41
C LYS A 71 -21.99 -5.63 -5.85
N GLU A 72 -22.01 -4.94 -4.71
CA GLU A 72 -23.27 -4.47 -4.09
C GLU A 72 -24.03 -3.51 -5.02
N GLN A 73 -23.33 -2.58 -5.68
CA GLN A 73 -23.94 -1.67 -6.64
C GLN A 73 -24.52 -2.41 -7.85
N LYS A 74 -23.80 -3.41 -8.37
CA LYS A 74 -24.27 -4.24 -9.49
C LYS A 74 -25.52 -5.03 -9.12
N GLU A 75 -25.56 -5.65 -7.94
CA GLU A 75 -26.75 -6.34 -7.45
C GLU A 75 -27.96 -5.40 -7.29
N GLN A 76 -27.73 -4.16 -6.86
CA GLN A 76 -28.80 -3.15 -6.78
C GLN A 76 -29.29 -2.71 -8.16
N LEU A 77 -28.40 -2.56 -9.14
CA LEU A 77 -28.76 -2.26 -10.52
C LEU A 77 -29.58 -3.40 -11.13
N ASP A 78 -29.14 -4.64 -11.00
CA ASP A 78 -29.85 -5.82 -11.52
C ASP A 78 -31.28 -5.93 -10.93
N LYS A 79 -31.44 -5.60 -9.64
CA LYS A 79 -32.75 -5.54 -8.97
C LYS A 79 -33.63 -4.43 -9.56
N LYS A 80 -33.07 -3.23 -9.78
CA LYS A 80 -33.80 -2.10 -10.38
C LYS A 80 -34.21 -2.40 -11.81
N ASP A 81 -33.33 -2.99 -12.61
CA ASP A 81 -33.62 -3.37 -13.99
C ASP A 81 -34.73 -4.43 -14.05
N SER A 82 -34.69 -5.42 -13.15
CA SER A 82 -35.76 -6.42 -13.03
C SER A 82 -37.11 -5.80 -12.66
N LEU A 83 -37.12 -4.80 -11.77
CA LEU A 83 -38.34 -4.07 -11.41
C LEU A 83 -38.86 -3.21 -12.57
N LEU A 84 -37.97 -2.55 -13.31
CA LEU A 84 -38.32 -1.76 -14.48
C LEU A 84 -38.95 -2.63 -15.57
N ILE A 85 -38.40 -3.82 -15.83
CA ILE A 85 -38.96 -4.79 -16.78
C ILE A 85 -40.38 -5.18 -16.36
N ARG A 86 -40.59 -5.55 -15.09
CA ARG A 86 -41.92 -5.91 -14.58
C ARG A 86 -42.92 -4.77 -14.71
N GLN A 87 -42.52 -3.54 -14.37
CA GLN A 87 -43.37 -2.36 -14.50
C GLN A 87 -43.71 -2.09 -15.97
N ALA A 88 -42.76 -2.26 -16.89
CA ALA A 88 -43.00 -2.09 -18.32
C ALA A 88 -44.02 -3.13 -18.85
N GLU A 89 -43.91 -4.39 -18.43
CA GLU A 89 -44.87 -5.44 -18.76
C GLU A 89 -46.27 -5.14 -18.21
N GLU A 90 -46.35 -4.70 -16.96
CA GLU A 90 -47.62 -4.34 -16.31
C GLU A 90 -48.29 -3.17 -17.03
N ILE A 91 -47.54 -2.11 -17.33
CA ILE A 91 -48.01 -0.96 -18.12
C ILE A 91 -48.51 -1.41 -19.49
N ALA A 92 -47.77 -2.27 -20.20
CA ALA A 92 -48.19 -2.79 -21.49
C ALA A 92 -49.51 -3.58 -21.40
N SER A 93 -49.66 -4.40 -20.36
CA SER A 93 -50.88 -5.16 -20.12
C SER A 93 -52.09 -4.26 -19.82
N LEU A 94 -51.89 -3.21 -19.02
CA LEU A 94 -52.92 -2.24 -18.66
C LEU A 94 -53.34 -1.41 -19.86
N LYS A 95 -52.39 -0.95 -20.69
CA LYS A 95 -52.68 -0.26 -21.95
C LYS A 95 -53.55 -1.11 -22.86
N LYS A 96 -53.20 -2.40 -23.05
CA LYS A 96 -53.99 -3.33 -23.87
C LYS A 96 -55.39 -3.60 -23.31
N ARG A 97 -55.58 -3.52 -21.99
CA ARG A 97 -56.91 -3.64 -21.35
C ARG A 97 -57.74 -2.38 -21.56
N LEU A 98 -57.13 -1.20 -21.43
CA LEU A 98 -57.78 0.09 -21.68
C LEU A 98 -58.27 0.18 -23.12
N GLU A 99 -57.44 -0.20 -24.09
CA GLU A 99 -57.76 -0.17 -25.52
C GLU A 99 -58.98 -1.05 -25.85
N ARG A 100 -59.01 -2.28 -25.32
CA ARG A 100 -60.16 -3.19 -25.44
C ARG A 100 -61.44 -2.68 -24.78
N LEU A 101 -61.34 -1.85 -23.75
CA LEU A 101 -62.49 -1.25 -23.09
C LEU A 101 -63.01 -0.03 -23.87
N SER A 102 -62.12 0.75 -24.49
CA SER A 102 -62.52 1.86 -25.36
C SER A 102 -63.18 1.39 -26.66
N GLU A 103 -62.78 0.24 -27.21
CA GLU A 103 -63.40 -0.34 -28.42
C GLU A 103 -64.81 -0.93 -28.16
N LYS A 104 -65.17 -1.17 -26.90
CA LYS A 104 -66.47 -1.73 -26.50
C LYS A 104 -67.51 -0.68 -26.11
N LYS A 105 -67.16 0.61 -26.12
CA LYS A 105 -68.06 1.73 -25.86
C LYS A 105 -68.52 2.35 -27.17
#